data_AF-A0A2E9K2Z2-F1
#
_entry.id   AF-A0A2E9K2Z2-F1
#
_cell.length_a   1.000
_cell.length_b   1.000
_cell.length_c   1.000
_cell.angle_alpha   90.00
_cell.angle_beta   90.00
_cell.angle_gamma   90.00
#
_symmetry.space_group_name_H-M   'P 1'
#
loop_
_entity.id
_entity.type
_entity.pdbx_description
1 polymer ?
#
loop_
_entity_poly.entity_id
_entity_poly.type
_entity_poly.pdbx_seq_one_letter_code
_entity_poly.pdbx_strand_id
1 'polypeptide(L)'
;MKFPVIFLLLISLAGCGTDKSPSEQNKTAGNTPATVQIAFLADIHLHDFFAAAKDLDASELPLIADFPTSGNGMQGAQTPVLMRSMQAQLNSTRLFNENYFVFRAALDEIAAKGIKLVALPGDFSDDGQPANVKALADILAEYSGKYGMRFFAITGNHDPVRPFSRAGGKKDFLHRSGKEVAVMSPDHPDCLNKSAWQCSNALREWGYADIMETLKSQGFSPSSQDVLYETPFGTADVSKRGWRWCDPGNGSEESDTAENSNTTDENGESCIFMPDASYLVEPVEGLWLLAIDANVYTPKGKVSSLEFNGSGNAGYNALVDYKPELIDWIAGVVKRAEEQNKRLIAFSHFPMADFYDNTQKQLAELFGDTGMQLKRMPSASTTQLLSDLGLRLHMAGHMHLYDIAQPEDTGGLVNVQVPSLAAYQPGYSVVTLNNDGSAQVDTIIQQQVDRFDTLFPVYAKEWQYRKQAGLINWDNTILDAPDYLRFTDAHLKEVVRQRYVGREWPKPLATFIQSQTVGDALEMLVCGNVRRVTDEGLLTMPAITLANDYYRIRNAGQFADLGGREVVYERLSDASLHCELPEAAPVQSQQVRHFVELLSDVAVSRDVTSITVKGV
;
A
#
# COMPACT_ATOMS: atom_id res chain seq x y z
N MET A 1 30.30 32.53 61.20
CA MET A 1 30.37 32.59 59.74
C MET A 1 29.04 32.06 59.20
N LYS A 2 28.33 32.91 58.45
CA LYS A 2 27.01 32.74 57.79
C LYS A 2 25.81 32.36 58.68
N PHE A 3 24.96 33.38 58.87
CA PHE A 3 23.70 33.42 59.62
C PHE A 3 22.51 32.82 58.85
N PRO A 4 21.41 32.48 59.55
CA PRO A 4 20.24 31.79 59.02
C PRO A 4 19.05 32.72 58.70
N VAL A 5 18.28 32.26 57.71
CA VAL A 5 16.81 32.07 57.61
C VAL A 5 15.84 32.91 58.49
N ILE A 6 14.77 33.42 57.84
CA ILE A 6 13.31 33.27 58.13
C ILE A 6 12.50 34.57 58.00
N PHE A 7 11.54 34.52 57.05
CA PHE A 7 10.19 35.11 56.96
C PHE A 7 9.86 36.46 57.61
N LEU A 8 9.17 37.33 56.87
CA LEU A 8 7.75 37.61 57.14
C LEU A 8 7.04 38.36 55.99
N LEU A 9 5.76 38.00 55.84
CA LEU A 9 4.65 38.62 55.12
C LEU A 9 4.47 40.13 55.45
N LEU A 10 3.91 40.93 54.53
CA LEU A 10 2.83 41.89 54.84
C LEU A 10 2.19 42.54 53.60
N ILE A 11 0.95 42.98 53.84
CA ILE A 11 -0.16 43.34 52.95
C ILE A 11 -0.25 44.87 52.76
N SER A 12 -0.95 45.32 51.71
CA SER A 12 -1.94 46.45 51.65
C SER A 12 -1.73 47.56 50.59
N LEU A 13 -2.62 47.53 49.59
CA LEU A 13 -3.58 48.54 49.11
C LEU A 13 -3.23 50.04 48.86
N ALA A 14 -3.49 50.43 47.60
CA ALA A 14 -4.30 51.57 47.11
C ALA A 14 -3.71 53.00 47.01
N GLY A 15 -3.86 53.60 45.80
CA GLY A 15 -4.25 55.02 45.65
C GLY A 15 -3.62 55.87 44.54
N CYS A 16 -4.32 55.99 43.39
CA CYS A 16 -4.53 57.18 42.53
C CYS A 16 -3.41 57.82 41.65
N GLY A 17 -3.74 58.08 40.36
CA GLY A 17 -3.21 59.27 39.64
C GLY A 17 -2.97 59.23 38.11
N THR A 18 -4.05 59.11 37.31
CA THR A 18 -4.34 59.77 36.01
C THR A 18 -3.36 59.78 34.79
N ASP A 19 -3.93 59.27 33.69
CA ASP A 19 -3.95 59.76 32.29
C ASP A 19 -2.69 59.77 31.40
N LYS A 20 -2.62 58.78 30.49
CA LYS A 20 -2.36 58.98 29.04
C LYS A 20 -3.11 57.91 28.21
N SER A 21 -3.70 58.36 27.10
CA SER A 21 -4.53 57.62 26.14
C SER A 21 -3.95 56.28 25.65
N PRO A 22 -4.79 55.29 25.31
CA PRO A 22 -4.33 54.02 24.75
C PRO A 22 -3.95 54.21 23.28
N SER A 23 -2.67 53.97 22.97
CA SER A 23 -2.23 53.71 21.61
C SER A 23 -2.83 52.39 21.12
N GLU A 24 -3.56 52.43 20.01
CA GLU A 24 -3.92 51.27 19.20
C GLU A 24 -2.69 50.41 18.94
N GLN A 25 -2.60 49.24 19.60
CA GLN A 25 -1.68 48.20 19.18
C GLN A 25 -2.34 47.42 18.06
N ASN A 26 -1.77 47.60 16.88
CA ASN A 26 -2.03 46.88 15.64
C ASN A 26 -2.28 45.38 15.87
N LYS A 27 -3.53 44.98 15.62
CA LYS A 27 -3.85 43.65 15.11
C LYS A 27 -3.30 43.53 13.69
N THR A 28 -2.08 43.05 13.56
CA THR A 28 -1.60 42.42 12.32
C THR A 28 -1.02 41.07 12.69
N ALA A 29 -1.89 40.13 13.07
CA ALA A 29 -1.62 38.73 12.80
C ALA A 29 -1.65 38.61 11.27
N GLY A 30 -0.47 38.54 10.66
CA GLY A 30 -0.34 38.27 9.24
C GLY A 30 -1.12 36.99 8.93
N ASN A 31 -2.17 37.14 8.14
CA ASN A 31 -2.97 36.05 7.64
C ASN A 31 -2.16 35.38 6.52
N THR A 32 -1.14 34.61 6.89
CA THR A 32 -0.50 33.70 5.93
C THR A 32 -1.55 32.67 5.56
N PRO A 33 -1.92 32.52 4.27
CA PRO A 33 -2.87 31.50 3.86
C PRO A 33 -2.46 30.15 4.42
N ALA A 34 -3.39 29.41 5.03
CA ALA A 34 -3.11 28.08 5.52
C ALA A 34 -2.59 27.22 4.36
N THR A 35 -1.40 26.66 4.50
CA THR A 35 -0.81 25.78 3.50
C THR A 35 -1.71 24.56 3.32
N VAL A 36 -2.12 24.28 2.08
CA VAL A 36 -2.96 23.12 1.77
C VAL A 36 -2.07 21.87 1.72
N GLN A 37 -2.44 20.86 2.52
CA GLN A 37 -1.74 19.58 2.59
C GLN A 37 -2.73 18.42 2.45
N ILE A 38 -2.30 17.37 1.75
CA ILE A 38 -3.03 16.11 1.61
C ILE A 38 -2.09 14.95 1.92
N ALA A 39 -2.52 14.03 2.79
CA ALA A 39 -1.81 12.78 3.04
C ALA A 39 -2.34 11.66 2.13
N PHE A 40 -1.47 10.73 1.73
CA PHE A 40 -1.80 9.57 0.90
C PHE A 40 -1.39 8.29 1.63
N LEU A 41 -2.35 7.40 1.89
CA LEU A 41 -2.18 6.12 2.58
C LEU A 41 -2.56 4.97 1.64
N ALA A 42 -1.56 4.34 1.01
CA ALA A 42 -1.77 3.24 0.07
C ALA A 42 -1.72 1.88 0.76
N ASP A 43 -2.39 0.88 0.18
CA ASP A 43 -2.21 -0.54 0.53
C ASP A 43 -2.27 -0.78 2.03
N ILE A 44 -3.31 -0.27 2.67
CA ILE A 44 -3.54 -0.46 4.11
C ILE A 44 -3.78 -1.94 4.40
N HIS A 45 -4.48 -2.65 3.49
CA HIS A 45 -4.85 -4.06 3.64
C HIS A 45 -5.46 -4.34 5.01
N LEU A 46 -6.41 -3.49 5.44
CA LEU A 46 -6.99 -3.63 6.77
C LEU A 46 -7.66 -5.01 6.90
N HIS A 47 -7.15 -5.80 7.83
CA HIS A 47 -7.84 -6.96 8.38
C HIS A 47 -8.23 -6.65 9.82
N ASP A 48 -9.50 -6.30 10.04
CA ASP A 48 -10.02 -6.05 11.38
C ASP A 48 -10.39 -7.38 12.03
N PHE A 49 -9.41 -7.97 12.71
CA PHE A 49 -9.53 -9.26 13.38
C PHE A 49 -10.54 -9.27 14.55
N PHE A 50 -11.02 -8.09 15.01
CA PHE A 50 -12.13 -8.01 15.96
C PHE A 50 -13.47 -8.11 15.25
N ALA A 51 -13.66 -7.33 14.19
CA ALA A 51 -14.88 -7.34 13.39
C ALA A 51 -15.11 -8.71 12.74
N ALA A 52 -14.05 -9.34 12.24
CA ALA A 52 -14.11 -10.68 11.65
C ALA A 52 -14.50 -11.78 12.66
N ALA A 53 -14.30 -11.55 13.96
CA ALA A 53 -14.62 -12.52 15.02
C ALA A 53 -16.07 -12.48 15.52
N LYS A 54 -16.83 -11.40 15.27
CA LYS A 54 -18.12 -11.12 15.94
C LYS A 54 -19.17 -12.23 15.83
N ASP A 55 -19.24 -12.91 14.69
CA ASP A 55 -20.27 -13.91 14.39
C ASP A 55 -19.76 -15.37 14.49
N LEU A 56 -18.62 -15.58 15.14
CA LEU A 56 -17.98 -16.89 15.30
C LEU A 56 -18.10 -17.40 16.75
N ASP A 57 -17.88 -18.69 16.95
CA ASP A 57 -17.82 -19.27 18.30
C ASP A 57 -16.56 -18.78 19.03
N ALA A 58 -16.75 -17.77 19.88
CA ALA A 58 -15.71 -17.15 20.69
C ALA A 58 -14.95 -18.13 21.60
N SER A 59 -15.55 -19.27 21.98
CA SER A 59 -14.90 -20.25 22.84
C SER A 59 -13.75 -21.00 22.17
N GLU A 60 -13.71 -20.97 20.83
CA GLU A 60 -12.69 -21.62 20.02
C GLU A 60 -11.68 -20.63 19.41
N LEU A 61 -11.93 -19.33 19.50
CA LEU A 61 -11.06 -18.29 18.97
C LEU A 61 -9.87 -17.97 19.89
N PRO A 62 -8.71 -17.56 19.33
CA PRO A 62 -7.66 -16.94 20.09
C PRO A 62 -8.17 -15.77 20.92
N LEU A 63 -7.60 -15.62 22.11
CA LEU A 63 -7.91 -14.54 23.04
C LEU A 63 -6.68 -13.65 23.18
N ILE A 64 -6.88 -12.34 23.03
CA ILE A 64 -5.89 -11.32 23.37
C ILE A 64 -6.35 -10.55 24.60
N ALA A 65 -5.41 -9.93 25.31
CA ALA A 65 -5.75 -9.09 26.46
C ALA A 65 -6.53 -7.85 25.98
N ASP A 66 -7.61 -7.50 26.70
CA ASP A 66 -8.35 -6.27 26.45
C ASP A 66 -7.52 -5.08 26.88
N PHE A 67 -7.58 -4.03 26.07
CA PHE A 67 -7.04 -2.73 26.42
C PHE A 67 -8.19 -1.76 26.61
N PRO A 68 -8.23 -0.98 27.71
CA PRO A 68 -9.25 0.04 27.87
C PRO A 68 -9.07 1.10 26.77
N THR A 69 -9.99 1.14 25.80
CA THR A 69 -10.06 2.24 24.82
C THR A 69 -10.60 3.53 25.45
N SER A 70 -11.19 3.45 26.64
CA SER A 70 -11.57 4.60 27.47
C SER A 70 -11.88 4.14 28.90
N GLY A 71 -10.99 4.45 29.86
CA GLY A 71 -11.23 4.62 31.32
C GLY A 71 -11.98 3.57 32.17
N ASN A 72 -12.73 2.62 31.61
CA ASN A 72 -13.68 1.74 32.29
C ASN A 72 -13.48 0.25 31.91
N GLY A 73 -12.31 -0.11 31.39
CA GLY A 73 -11.99 -1.52 31.12
C GLY A 73 -11.76 -2.28 32.43
N MET A 74 -12.48 -3.39 32.63
CA MET A 74 -12.16 -4.33 33.70
C MET A 74 -10.77 -4.93 33.45
N GLN A 75 -9.87 -4.79 34.43
CA GLN A 75 -8.54 -5.39 34.40
C GLN A 75 -8.64 -6.91 34.16
N GLY A 76 -8.03 -7.39 33.07
CA GLY A 76 -7.98 -8.82 32.74
C GLY A 76 -9.09 -9.36 31.84
N ALA A 77 -9.93 -8.50 31.25
CA ALA A 77 -10.84 -8.94 30.20
C ALA A 77 -10.05 -9.43 28.96
N GLN A 78 -10.61 -10.39 28.23
CA GLN A 78 -10.00 -10.99 27.05
C GLN A 78 -10.98 -10.95 25.88
N THR A 79 -10.49 -10.53 24.72
CA THR A 79 -11.31 -10.41 23.51
C THR A 79 -10.97 -11.51 22.52
N PRO A 80 -11.99 -12.23 22.01
CA PRO A 80 -11.80 -13.17 20.91
C PRO A 80 -11.46 -12.44 19.61
N VAL A 81 -10.49 -13.00 18.87
CA VAL A 81 -10.02 -12.43 17.61
C VAL A 81 -9.91 -13.50 16.53
N LEU A 82 -10.18 -13.12 15.28
CA LEU A 82 -9.95 -13.96 14.11
C LEU A 82 -8.77 -13.40 13.32
N MET A 83 -7.57 -13.88 13.61
CA MET A 83 -6.33 -13.43 12.98
C MET A 83 -5.75 -14.47 12.02
N ARG A 84 -5.03 -14.01 11.01
CA ARG A 84 -4.25 -14.86 10.08
C ARG A 84 -3.00 -15.40 10.79
N SER A 85 -2.51 -16.57 10.38
CA SER A 85 -1.30 -17.18 10.94
C SER A 85 -0.03 -16.39 10.59
N MET A 86 0.99 -16.46 11.45
CA MET A 86 2.33 -15.98 11.13
C MET A 86 2.91 -16.73 9.93
N GLN A 87 2.67 -18.05 9.83
CA GLN A 87 3.07 -18.82 8.65
C GLN A 87 2.53 -18.22 7.35
N ALA A 88 1.27 -17.78 7.33
CA ALA A 88 0.68 -17.10 6.17
C ALA A 88 1.33 -15.74 5.93
N GLN A 89 1.56 -14.93 6.98
CA GLN A 89 2.24 -13.64 6.87
C GLN A 89 3.62 -13.78 6.22
N LEU A 90 4.45 -14.73 6.69
CA LEU A 90 5.81 -14.93 6.18
C LEU A 90 5.87 -15.51 4.74
N ASN A 91 4.74 -15.95 4.20
CA ASN A 91 4.61 -16.38 2.80
C ASN A 91 3.92 -15.34 1.90
N SER A 92 3.52 -14.21 2.46
CA SER A 92 2.88 -13.08 1.79
C SER A 92 3.85 -11.92 1.66
N THR A 93 3.71 -11.09 0.61
CA THR A 93 4.46 -9.82 0.51
C THR A 93 3.98 -8.77 1.51
N ARG A 94 2.85 -9.02 2.17
CA ARG A 94 2.22 -8.14 3.15
C ARG A 94 1.92 -8.86 4.47
N LEU A 95 2.04 -8.12 5.56
CA LEU A 95 1.44 -8.45 6.85
C LEU A 95 -0.09 -8.42 6.72
N PHE A 96 -0.77 -9.17 7.58
CA PHE A 96 -2.23 -9.23 7.59
C PHE A 96 -2.79 -8.55 8.84
N ASN A 97 -2.26 -8.89 10.02
CA ASN A 97 -2.91 -8.52 11.27
C ASN A 97 -2.43 -7.18 11.83
N GLU A 98 -1.12 -6.89 11.74
CA GLU A 98 -0.54 -5.68 12.32
C GLU A 98 -1.02 -4.38 11.64
N ASN A 99 -1.59 -4.51 10.43
CA ASN A 99 -2.20 -3.46 9.63
C ASN A 99 -3.22 -2.64 10.44
N TYR A 100 -3.95 -3.28 11.37
CA TYR A 100 -4.86 -2.60 12.29
C TYR A 100 -4.18 -1.53 13.15
N PHE A 101 -2.99 -1.84 13.69
CA PHE A 101 -2.27 -0.93 14.60
C PHE A 101 -1.58 0.18 13.83
N VAL A 102 -0.85 -0.16 12.76
CA VAL A 102 -0.10 0.82 11.95
C VAL A 102 -1.03 1.81 11.26
N PHE A 103 -2.21 1.40 10.81
CA PHE A 103 -3.18 2.30 10.20
C PHE A 103 -3.65 3.39 11.17
N ARG A 104 -4.02 3.01 12.40
CA ARG A 104 -4.38 3.98 13.44
C ARG A 104 -3.21 4.87 13.83
N ALA A 105 -2.00 4.31 13.95
CA ALA A 105 -0.80 5.10 14.24
C ALA A 105 -0.51 6.16 13.16
N ALA A 106 -0.65 5.81 11.88
CA ALA A 106 -0.51 6.75 10.78
C ALA A 106 -1.58 7.85 10.81
N LEU A 107 -2.85 7.49 11.05
CA LEU A 107 -3.92 8.47 11.19
C LEU A 107 -3.72 9.41 12.40
N ASP A 108 -3.23 8.89 13.53
CA ASP A 108 -2.89 9.69 14.71
C ASP A 108 -1.74 10.67 14.40
N GLU A 109 -0.71 10.23 13.68
CA GLU A 109 0.40 11.10 13.29
C GLU A 109 -0.06 12.19 12.31
N ILE A 110 -0.85 11.84 11.29
CA ILE A 110 -1.45 12.79 10.34
C ILE A 110 -2.31 13.81 11.09
N ALA A 111 -3.09 13.36 12.08
CA ALA A 111 -3.91 14.23 12.93
C ALA A 111 -3.06 15.19 13.77
N ALA A 112 -1.97 14.68 14.36
CA ALA A 112 -1.04 15.48 15.13
C ALA A 112 -0.32 16.53 14.28
N LYS A 113 -0.06 16.25 13.00
CA LYS A 113 0.43 17.23 12.01
C LYS A 113 -0.63 18.24 11.57
N GLY A 114 -1.89 18.05 11.95
CA GLY A 114 -2.99 18.95 11.60
C GLY A 114 -3.52 18.80 10.18
N ILE A 115 -3.07 17.78 9.43
CA ILE A 115 -3.51 17.51 8.06
C ILE A 115 -4.96 17.03 8.09
N LYS A 116 -5.80 17.62 7.23
CA LYS A 116 -7.26 17.35 7.20
C LYS A 116 -7.72 16.56 5.98
N LEU A 117 -6.99 16.61 4.88
CA LEU A 117 -7.32 15.88 3.66
C LEU A 117 -6.46 14.62 3.58
N VAL A 118 -7.10 13.46 3.38
CA VAL A 118 -6.42 12.17 3.31
C VAL A 118 -7.00 11.36 2.14
N ALA A 119 -6.14 10.90 1.25
CA ALA A 119 -6.52 10.07 0.10
C ALA A 119 -6.02 8.62 0.28
N LEU A 120 -6.80 7.66 -0.19
CA LEU A 120 -6.54 6.22 -0.08
C LEU A 120 -6.43 5.61 -1.49
N PRO A 121 -5.22 5.54 -2.10
CA PRO A 121 -4.98 4.97 -3.43
C PRO A 121 -5.07 3.43 -3.46
N GLY A 122 -6.26 2.90 -3.14
CA GLY A 122 -6.60 1.49 -3.25
C GLY A 122 -5.98 0.57 -2.20
N ASP A 123 -6.50 -0.66 -2.20
CA ASP A 123 -6.18 -1.74 -1.29
C ASP A 123 -6.28 -1.30 0.19
N PHE A 124 -7.37 -0.60 0.51
CA PHE A 124 -7.64 -0.17 1.87
C PHE A 124 -8.14 -1.33 2.76
N SER A 125 -8.62 -2.43 2.18
CA SER A 125 -9.16 -3.59 2.87
C SER A 125 -8.53 -4.91 2.43
N ASP A 126 -8.51 -5.91 3.32
CA ASP A 126 -8.17 -7.28 2.93
C ASP A 126 -9.38 -7.95 2.23
N ASP A 127 -9.25 -8.14 0.92
CA ASP A 127 -10.18 -8.83 0.01
C ASP A 127 -11.63 -8.30 -0.02
N GLY A 128 -11.83 -7.02 0.27
CA GLY A 128 -13.16 -6.40 0.27
C GLY A 128 -14.12 -7.01 1.26
N GLN A 129 -13.60 -7.67 2.30
CA GLN A 129 -14.44 -8.43 3.20
C GLN A 129 -15.34 -7.49 4.01
N PRO A 130 -16.62 -7.82 4.23
CA PRO A 130 -17.57 -6.97 4.96
C PRO A 130 -17.06 -6.54 6.34
N ALA A 131 -16.34 -7.42 7.06
CA ALA A 131 -15.72 -7.05 8.33
C ALA A 131 -14.75 -5.88 8.17
N ASN A 132 -13.89 -5.95 7.16
CA ASN A 132 -12.80 -5.02 6.93
C ASN A 132 -13.30 -3.68 6.37
N VAL A 133 -14.20 -3.72 5.39
CA VAL A 133 -14.75 -2.50 4.77
C VAL A 133 -15.59 -1.69 5.76
N LYS A 134 -16.41 -2.36 6.60
CA LYS A 134 -17.18 -1.68 7.65
C LYS A 134 -16.28 -1.15 8.77
N ALA A 135 -15.29 -1.93 9.20
CA ALA A 135 -14.33 -1.47 10.20
C ALA A 135 -13.53 -0.26 9.71
N LEU A 136 -13.11 -0.25 8.44
CA LEU A 136 -12.49 0.92 7.82
C LEU A 136 -13.43 2.13 7.90
N ALA A 137 -14.69 1.99 7.50
CA ALA A 137 -15.67 3.08 7.57
C ALA A 137 -15.82 3.63 9.00
N ASP A 138 -15.89 2.76 10.00
CA ASP A 138 -15.99 3.13 11.41
C ASP A 138 -14.74 3.86 11.90
N ILE A 139 -13.55 3.36 11.58
CA ILE A 139 -12.27 4.01 11.91
C ILE A 139 -12.21 5.40 11.26
N LEU A 140 -12.47 5.50 9.97
CA LEU A 140 -12.42 6.79 9.27
C LEU A 140 -13.44 7.78 9.84
N ALA A 141 -14.65 7.33 10.16
CA ALA A 141 -15.67 8.17 10.81
C ALA A 141 -15.22 8.69 12.19
N GLU A 142 -14.50 7.88 12.97
CA GLU A 142 -13.89 8.30 14.24
C GLU A 142 -12.94 9.48 14.04
N TYR A 143 -12.02 9.39 13.08
CA TYR A 143 -11.04 10.45 12.79
C TYR A 143 -11.68 11.68 12.15
N SER A 144 -12.71 11.50 11.32
CA SER A 144 -13.53 12.60 10.82
C SER A 144 -14.21 13.36 11.97
N GLY A 145 -14.84 12.65 12.91
CA GLY A 145 -15.53 13.26 14.04
C GLY A 145 -14.59 13.95 15.03
N LYS A 146 -13.45 13.32 15.35
CA LYS A 146 -12.51 13.80 16.36
C LYS A 146 -11.60 14.91 15.86
N TYR A 147 -11.14 14.82 14.60
CA TYR A 147 -10.12 15.70 14.05
C TYR A 147 -10.58 16.51 12.84
N GLY A 148 -11.81 16.33 12.36
CA GLY A 148 -12.30 17.03 11.17
C GLY A 148 -11.60 16.58 9.88
N MET A 149 -11.09 15.34 9.86
CA MET A 149 -10.49 14.77 8.66
C MET A 149 -11.54 14.41 7.60
N ARG A 150 -11.13 14.51 6.34
CA ARG A 150 -11.90 14.15 5.16
C ARG A 150 -11.11 13.14 4.35
N PHE A 151 -11.80 12.09 3.90
CA PHE A 151 -11.19 10.92 3.28
C PHE A 151 -11.67 10.75 1.84
N PHE A 152 -10.76 10.44 0.92
CA PHE A 152 -11.00 10.26 -0.51
C PHE A 152 -10.41 8.93 -0.96
N ALA A 153 -11.24 7.90 -1.04
CA ALA A 153 -10.84 6.56 -1.40
C ALA A 153 -11.03 6.31 -2.90
N ILE A 154 -10.19 5.45 -3.45
CA ILE A 154 -10.39 4.79 -4.74
C ILE A 154 -10.07 3.31 -4.55
N THR A 155 -10.66 2.43 -5.36
CA THR A 155 -10.52 0.97 -5.19
C THR A 155 -9.19 0.44 -5.73
N GLY A 156 -8.60 -0.53 -5.03
CA GLY A 156 -7.52 -1.39 -5.50
C GLY A 156 -7.98 -2.81 -5.82
N ASN A 157 -7.06 -3.70 -6.17
CA ASN A 157 -7.41 -5.07 -6.61
C ASN A 157 -7.73 -6.03 -5.47
N HIS A 158 -7.52 -5.63 -4.22
CA HIS A 158 -7.95 -6.33 -3.01
C HIS A 158 -9.13 -5.64 -2.32
N ASP A 159 -9.62 -4.51 -2.82
CA ASP A 159 -10.90 -3.97 -2.37
C ASP A 159 -12.02 -4.80 -3.01
N PRO A 160 -12.53 -4.54 -4.22
CA PRO A 160 -13.16 -5.63 -4.95
C PRO A 160 -12.08 -6.56 -5.49
N VAL A 161 -11.99 -7.79 -4.98
CA VAL A 161 -11.18 -8.83 -5.65
C VAL A 161 -11.80 -9.25 -6.98
N ARG A 162 -13.10 -9.02 -7.14
CA ARG A 162 -13.90 -9.23 -8.37
C ARG A 162 -14.98 -8.14 -8.45
N PRO A 163 -15.51 -7.85 -9.65
CA PRO A 163 -16.43 -6.72 -9.82
C PRO A 163 -17.75 -6.92 -9.06
N PHE A 164 -18.18 -8.17 -8.88
CA PHE A 164 -19.42 -8.54 -8.21
C PHE A 164 -19.16 -9.44 -7.00
N SER A 165 -20.02 -9.31 -5.98
CA SER A 165 -19.88 -10.01 -4.71
C SER A 165 -20.00 -11.52 -4.87
N ARG A 166 -19.06 -12.26 -4.26
CA ARG A 166 -18.92 -13.71 -4.41
C ARG A 166 -18.57 -14.37 -3.09
N ALA A 167 -18.72 -15.69 -3.03
CA ALA A 167 -18.28 -16.47 -1.89
C ALA A 167 -16.77 -16.29 -1.65
N GLY A 168 -16.38 -16.19 -0.38
CA GLY A 168 -15.00 -15.88 0.05
C GLY A 168 -14.57 -16.67 1.29
N GLY A 169 -13.37 -16.35 1.79
CA GLY A 169 -12.79 -16.93 3.00
C GLY A 169 -11.32 -17.32 2.87
N LYS A 170 -10.74 -17.80 3.98
CA LYS A 170 -9.33 -18.21 4.07
C LYS A 170 -9.16 -19.50 4.87
N LYS A 171 -8.03 -20.20 4.65
CA LYS A 171 -7.71 -21.51 5.26
C LYS A 171 -6.67 -21.43 6.39
N ASP A 172 -6.20 -20.24 6.70
CA ASP A 172 -5.02 -19.95 7.50
C ASP A 172 -5.32 -18.93 8.60
N PHE A 173 -6.56 -18.94 9.13
CA PHE A 173 -6.88 -18.29 10.39
C PHE A 173 -6.41 -19.13 11.57
N LEU A 174 -6.22 -18.54 12.75
CA LEU A 174 -5.81 -19.28 13.93
C LEU A 174 -7.00 -19.67 14.82
N HIS A 175 -7.04 -20.95 15.20
CA HIS A 175 -7.81 -21.46 16.34
C HIS A 175 -7.07 -21.19 17.65
N ARG A 176 -7.77 -21.17 18.80
CA ARG A 176 -7.16 -20.92 20.13
C ARG A 176 -5.98 -21.81 20.51
N SER A 177 -5.86 -22.98 19.87
CA SER A 177 -4.74 -23.91 20.04
C SER A 177 -3.49 -23.55 19.23
N GLY A 178 -3.52 -22.51 18.39
CA GLY A 178 -2.45 -22.18 17.44
C GLY A 178 -2.52 -22.94 16.11
N LYS A 179 -3.58 -23.75 15.89
CA LYS A 179 -3.76 -24.49 14.63
C LYS A 179 -4.38 -23.57 13.56
N GLU A 180 -3.89 -23.68 12.32
CA GLU A 180 -4.53 -23.07 11.15
C GLU A 180 -5.89 -23.74 10.85
N VAL A 181 -6.92 -22.92 10.68
CA VAL A 181 -8.31 -23.32 10.45
C VAL A 181 -8.94 -22.51 9.32
N ALA A 182 -9.91 -23.13 8.65
CA ALA A 182 -10.63 -22.52 7.55
C ALA A 182 -11.90 -21.82 8.04
N VAL A 183 -12.03 -20.53 7.73
CA VAL A 183 -13.28 -19.78 7.91
C VAL A 183 -13.71 -19.25 6.56
N MET A 184 -14.94 -19.56 6.18
CA MET A 184 -15.48 -19.33 4.84
C MET A 184 -16.82 -18.62 4.91
N SER A 185 -17.24 -17.95 3.82
CA SER A 185 -18.60 -17.43 3.76
C SER A 185 -19.62 -18.58 3.66
N PRO A 186 -20.88 -18.40 4.12
CA PRO A 186 -21.90 -19.45 4.12
C PRO A 186 -22.20 -20.05 2.73
N ASP A 187 -22.04 -19.26 1.67
CA ASP A 187 -22.22 -19.63 0.28
C ASP A 187 -20.97 -20.26 -0.37
N HIS A 188 -19.85 -20.34 0.37
CA HIS A 188 -18.64 -20.97 -0.13
C HIS A 188 -18.77 -22.51 -0.13
N PRO A 189 -18.25 -23.22 -1.16
CA PRO A 189 -18.33 -24.69 -1.22
C PRO A 189 -17.84 -25.40 0.04
N ASP A 190 -16.73 -24.95 0.64
CA ASP A 190 -16.19 -25.52 1.88
C ASP A 190 -17.12 -25.32 3.09
N CYS A 191 -17.95 -24.28 3.12
CA CYS A 191 -18.99 -24.15 4.14
C CYS A 191 -20.16 -25.09 3.85
N LEU A 192 -20.66 -25.08 2.60
CA LEU A 192 -21.80 -25.89 2.17
C LEU A 192 -21.57 -27.39 2.37
N ASN A 193 -20.35 -27.86 2.12
CA ASN A 193 -19.95 -29.26 2.31
C ASN A 193 -19.50 -29.58 3.75
N LYS A 194 -19.54 -28.61 4.67
CA LYS A 194 -19.11 -28.72 6.08
C LYS A 194 -17.64 -29.12 6.27
N SER A 195 -16.76 -28.71 5.36
CA SER A 195 -15.30 -28.89 5.50
C SER A 195 -14.60 -27.66 6.09
N ALA A 196 -15.21 -26.48 6.02
CA ALA A 196 -14.78 -25.30 6.76
C ALA A 196 -14.97 -25.55 8.28
N TRP A 197 -14.06 -24.98 9.08
CA TRP A 197 -14.13 -25.10 10.54
C TRP A 197 -15.29 -24.26 11.09
N GLN A 198 -15.44 -23.03 10.62
CA GLN A 198 -16.62 -22.19 10.87
C GLN A 198 -16.99 -21.40 9.61
N CYS A 199 -18.21 -20.85 9.57
CA CYS A 199 -18.66 -20.03 8.45
C CYS A 199 -19.16 -18.66 8.90
N SER A 200 -18.80 -17.60 8.19
CA SER A 200 -19.24 -16.24 8.49
C SER A 200 -19.39 -15.38 7.25
N ASN A 201 -20.52 -14.67 7.14
CA ASN A 201 -20.73 -13.69 6.08
C ASN A 201 -19.70 -12.57 6.11
N ALA A 202 -19.05 -12.34 7.25
CA ALA A 202 -17.99 -11.34 7.42
C ALA A 202 -16.81 -11.52 6.46
N LEU A 203 -16.62 -12.73 5.91
CA LEU A 203 -15.52 -13.10 5.01
C LEU A 203 -15.95 -13.31 3.56
N ARG A 204 -17.18 -12.93 3.20
CA ARG A 204 -17.58 -12.87 1.80
C ARG A 204 -16.69 -11.85 1.07
N GLU A 205 -16.47 -12.03 -0.22
CA GLU A 205 -15.72 -11.05 -1.02
C GLU A 205 -16.74 -10.08 -1.66
N TRP A 206 -16.78 -8.83 -1.21
CA TRP A 206 -17.67 -7.83 -1.80
C TRP A 206 -17.14 -7.29 -3.13
N GLY A 207 -18.08 -7.03 -4.05
CA GLY A 207 -17.85 -6.29 -5.28
C GLY A 207 -18.08 -4.79 -5.10
N TYR A 208 -18.02 -4.05 -6.20
CA TYR A 208 -18.10 -2.59 -6.20
C TYR A 208 -19.34 -2.02 -5.49
N ALA A 209 -20.51 -2.57 -5.77
CA ALA A 209 -21.77 -2.01 -5.27
C ALA A 209 -21.80 -1.94 -3.73
N ASP A 210 -21.43 -3.05 -3.06
CA ASP A 210 -21.41 -3.13 -1.61
C ASP A 210 -20.31 -2.23 -0.99
N ILE A 211 -19.13 -2.19 -1.62
CA ILE A 211 -17.99 -1.39 -1.14
C ILE A 211 -18.28 0.12 -1.27
N MET A 212 -18.72 0.56 -2.45
CA MET A 212 -18.96 1.97 -2.75
C MET A 212 -20.15 2.53 -1.95
N GLU A 213 -21.18 1.73 -1.69
CA GLU A 213 -22.28 2.15 -0.80
C GLU A 213 -21.80 2.26 0.65
N THR A 214 -21.02 1.28 1.14
CA THR A 214 -20.52 1.29 2.52
C THR A 214 -19.57 2.48 2.77
N LEU A 215 -18.73 2.81 1.79
CA LEU A 215 -17.75 3.90 1.84
C LEU A 215 -18.21 5.16 1.12
N LYS A 216 -19.52 5.38 0.98
CA LYS A 216 -20.06 6.51 0.21
C LYS A 216 -19.53 7.88 0.65
N SER A 217 -19.31 8.06 1.95
CA SER A 217 -18.80 9.31 2.53
C SER A 217 -17.29 9.50 2.38
N GLN A 218 -16.58 8.49 1.89
CA GLN A 218 -15.12 8.48 1.72
C GLN A 218 -14.76 8.72 0.25
N GLY A 219 -15.45 9.67 -0.41
CA GLY A 219 -15.18 10.09 -1.78
C GLY A 219 -16.08 9.46 -2.85
N PHE A 220 -16.79 8.36 -2.57
CA PHE A 220 -17.68 7.75 -3.57
C PHE A 220 -19.02 8.48 -3.77
N SER A 221 -19.29 9.53 -3.01
CA SER A 221 -20.45 10.43 -3.13
C SER A 221 -20.06 11.85 -2.70
N PRO A 222 -20.74 12.88 -3.21
CA PRO A 222 -20.44 14.27 -2.88
C PRO A 222 -20.71 14.58 -1.41
N SER A 223 -19.87 15.41 -0.82
CA SER A 223 -20.08 16.08 0.45
C SER A 223 -20.64 17.47 0.23
N SER A 224 -21.42 17.98 1.19
CA SER A 224 -21.84 19.40 1.18
C SER A 224 -20.67 20.38 1.35
N GLN A 225 -19.47 19.89 1.68
CA GLN A 225 -18.25 20.67 1.79
C GLN A 225 -17.45 20.72 0.48
N ASP A 226 -17.86 19.97 -0.55
CA ASP A 226 -17.19 19.99 -1.85
C ASP A 226 -17.59 21.23 -2.65
N VAL A 227 -16.59 21.90 -3.23
CA VAL A 227 -16.82 22.99 -4.20
C VAL A 227 -17.31 22.41 -5.52
N LEU A 228 -16.74 21.27 -5.92
CA LEU A 228 -17.06 20.51 -7.11
C LEU A 228 -17.03 19.02 -6.77
N TYR A 229 -17.97 18.28 -7.33
CA TYR A 229 -17.90 16.83 -7.40
C TYR A 229 -18.51 16.38 -8.73
N GLU A 230 -17.79 15.55 -9.48
CA GLU A 230 -18.29 14.97 -10.71
C GLU A 230 -17.73 13.58 -10.96
N THR A 231 -18.38 12.85 -11.86
CA THR A 231 -18.00 11.51 -12.30
C THR A 231 -18.02 11.48 -13.82
N PRO A 232 -17.32 10.54 -14.48
CA PRO A 232 -17.41 10.39 -15.95
C PRO A 232 -18.84 10.08 -16.44
N PHE A 233 -19.74 9.71 -15.52
CA PHE A 233 -21.13 9.34 -15.81
C PHE A 233 -22.14 10.48 -15.56
N GLY A 234 -21.69 11.66 -15.11
CA GLY A 234 -22.56 12.81 -14.83
C GLY A 234 -23.55 12.59 -13.68
N THR A 235 -23.34 11.58 -12.85
CA THR A 235 -24.19 11.24 -11.69
C THR A 235 -23.36 10.79 -10.49
N ALA A 236 -23.83 11.13 -9.29
CA ALA A 236 -23.26 10.64 -8.02
C ALA A 236 -23.88 9.31 -7.58
N ASP A 237 -25.00 8.89 -8.19
CA ASP A 237 -25.68 7.63 -7.89
C ASP A 237 -24.78 6.45 -8.28
N VAL A 238 -24.22 5.79 -7.27
CA VAL A 238 -23.24 4.71 -7.43
C VAL A 238 -23.77 3.54 -8.27
N SER A 239 -25.08 3.30 -8.25
CA SER A 239 -25.73 2.23 -9.03
C SER A 239 -25.77 2.51 -10.53
N LYS A 240 -25.51 3.75 -10.93
CA LYS A 240 -25.50 4.22 -12.33
C LYS A 240 -24.11 4.60 -12.83
N ARG A 241 -23.05 4.29 -12.06
CA ARG A 241 -21.66 4.54 -12.45
C ARG A 241 -21.01 3.26 -12.96
N GLY A 242 -20.84 3.16 -14.27
CA GLY A 242 -20.26 1.99 -14.89
C GLY A 242 -20.35 1.99 -16.41
N TRP A 243 -19.52 1.14 -16.99
CA TRP A 243 -19.38 0.95 -18.42
C TRP A 243 -20.28 -0.19 -18.90
N ARG A 244 -20.78 -0.07 -20.12
CA ARG A 244 -21.51 -1.17 -20.78
C ARG A 244 -20.51 -2.03 -21.53
N TRP A 245 -20.28 -3.26 -21.07
CA TRP A 245 -19.40 -4.21 -21.74
C TRP A 245 -20.24 -5.29 -22.41
N CYS A 246 -20.07 -5.47 -23.72
CA CYS A 246 -20.87 -6.40 -24.52
C CYS A 246 -19.98 -7.50 -25.12
N ASP A 247 -20.54 -8.70 -25.25
CA ASP A 247 -19.94 -9.73 -26.09
C ASP A 247 -19.96 -9.27 -27.56
N PRO A 248 -18.87 -9.48 -28.33
CA PRO A 248 -18.89 -9.18 -29.75
C PRO A 248 -20.00 -9.98 -30.43
N GLY A 249 -20.97 -9.30 -31.04
CA GLY A 249 -22.16 -9.91 -31.62
C GLY A 249 -21.82 -10.93 -32.71
N ASN A 250 -22.29 -12.16 -32.52
CA ASN A 250 -22.76 -12.99 -33.64
C ASN A 250 -24.25 -13.15 -33.41
N GLY A 251 -25.07 -12.61 -34.31
CA GLY A 251 -26.52 -12.67 -34.19
C GLY A 251 -27.02 -14.05 -33.77
N SER A 252 -27.95 -14.05 -32.82
CA SER A 252 -28.72 -15.17 -32.29
C SER A 252 -27.94 -16.35 -31.70
N GLU A 253 -28.11 -16.58 -30.40
CA GLU A 253 -29.04 -17.62 -29.93
C GLU A 253 -29.37 -17.35 -28.46
N GLU A 254 -30.68 -17.31 -28.17
CA GLU A 254 -31.23 -17.16 -26.82
C GLU A 254 -30.65 -18.23 -25.88
N SER A 255 -30.09 -17.79 -24.76
CA SER A 255 -29.99 -18.66 -23.58
C SER A 255 -30.61 -17.94 -22.39
N ASP A 256 -31.88 -18.26 -22.14
CA ASP A 256 -32.54 -18.00 -20.88
C ASP A 256 -31.82 -18.76 -19.77
N THR A 257 -31.04 -18.07 -18.94
CA THR A 257 -31.00 -18.34 -17.49
C THR A 257 -30.28 -17.23 -16.73
N ALA A 258 -30.88 -16.92 -15.58
CA ALA A 258 -30.34 -16.30 -14.37
C ALA A 258 -30.35 -14.76 -14.26
N GLU A 259 -31.15 -14.33 -13.30
CA GLU A 259 -31.23 -13.01 -12.66
C GLU A 259 -29.84 -12.50 -12.27
N ASN A 260 -29.23 -11.67 -13.12
CA ASN A 260 -28.41 -10.51 -12.77
C ASN A 260 -27.93 -9.80 -14.06
N SER A 261 -28.49 -8.62 -14.32
CA SER A 261 -28.02 -7.59 -15.28
C SER A 261 -27.82 -7.91 -16.76
N ASN A 262 -28.20 -9.09 -17.28
CA ASN A 262 -28.14 -9.33 -18.73
C ASN A 262 -29.26 -8.56 -19.44
N THR A 263 -28.93 -7.41 -20.03
CA THR A 263 -29.80 -6.75 -21.01
C THR A 263 -29.29 -7.10 -22.39
N THR A 264 -30.12 -7.77 -23.19
CA THR A 264 -29.94 -7.80 -24.64
C THR A 264 -30.13 -6.40 -25.19
N ASP A 265 -29.14 -5.90 -25.92
CA ASP A 265 -29.28 -4.58 -26.52
C ASP A 265 -30.12 -4.59 -27.79
N GLU A 266 -30.30 -3.41 -28.43
CA GLU A 266 -31.11 -3.27 -29.64
C GLU A 266 -30.59 -4.13 -30.82
N ASN A 267 -29.35 -4.64 -30.73
CA ASN A 267 -28.72 -5.52 -31.71
C ASN A 267 -28.70 -7.00 -31.27
N GLY A 268 -29.24 -7.33 -30.09
CA GLY A 268 -29.27 -8.68 -29.53
C GLY A 268 -27.97 -9.12 -28.84
N GLU A 269 -27.06 -8.18 -28.52
CA GLU A 269 -25.80 -8.49 -27.83
C GLU A 269 -26.02 -8.66 -26.32
N SER A 270 -25.35 -9.65 -25.72
CA SER A 270 -25.34 -9.83 -24.27
C SER A 270 -24.35 -8.86 -23.64
N CYS A 271 -24.87 -7.89 -22.90
CA CYS A 271 -24.06 -6.89 -22.22
C CYS A 271 -24.20 -6.98 -20.70
N ILE A 272 -23.16 -6.58 -19.99
CA ILE A 272 -23.17 -6.36 -18.55
C ILE A 272 -22.90 -4.89 -18.24
N PHE A 273 -23.32 -4.49 -17.05
CA PHE A 273 -22.93 -3.24 -16.45
C PHE A 273 -21.69 -3.46 -15.58
N MET A 274 -20.54 -2.95 -16.01
CA MET A 274 -19.28 -3.03 -15.28
C MET A 274 -19.11 -1.76 -14.42
N PRO A 275 -19.23 -1.85 -13.08
CA PRO A 275 -19.11 -0.67 -12.23
C PRO A 275 -17.75 0.01 -12.34
N ASP A 276 -17.73 1.32 -12.12
CA ASP A 276 -16.50 2.12 -12.09
C ASP A 276 -16.56 3.14 -10.96
N ALA A 277 -15.45 3.23 -10.21
CA ALA A 277 -15.37 4.03 -9.01
C ALA A 277 -14.74 5.43 -9.19
N SER A 278 -14.42 5.85 -10.43
CA SER A 278 -13.72 7.11 -10.71
C SER A 278 -14.54 8.36 -10.39
N TYR A 279 -13.89 9.41 -9.89
CA TYR A 279 -14.50 10.72 -9.63
C TYR A 279 -13.46 11.84 -9.57
N LEU A 280 -13.94 13.07 -9.74
CA LEU A 280 -13.21 14.30 -9.51
C LEU A 280 -13.86 15.05 -8.35
N VAL A 281 -13.05 15.56 -7.43
CA VAL A 281 -13.54 16.36 -6.31
C VAL A 281 -12.67 17.59 -6.08
N GLU A 282 -13.31 18.70 -5.73
CA GLU A 282 -12.65 19.91 -5.24
C GLU A 282 -12.95 20.09 -3.75
N PRO A 283 -12.14 19.50 -2.86
CA PRO A 283 -12.42 19.52 -1.43
C PRO A 283 -12.16 20.89 -0.78
N VAL A 284 -11.29 21.70 -1.39
CA VAL A 284 -11.03 23.09 -1.03
C VAL A 284 -10.81 23.88 -2.32
N GLU A 285 -11.14 25.16 -2.31
CA GLU A 285 -11.01 26.03 -3.49
C GLU A 285 -9.60 25.95 -4.07
N GLY A 286 -9.52 25.65 -5.38
CA GLY A 286 -8.29 25.60 -6.15
C GLY A 286 -7.59 24.25 -6.19
N LEU A 287 -8.01 23.25 -5.40
CA LEU A 287 -7.41 21.90 -5.40
C LEU A 287 -8.38 20.89 -5.99
N TRP A 288 -8.00 20.24 -7.07
CA TRP A 288 -8.69 19.09 -7.64
C TRP A 288 -7.97 17.79 -7.30
N LEU A 289 -8.72 16.82 -6.77
CA LEU A 289 -8.28 15.45 -6.60
C LEU A 289 -9.00 14.57 -7.62
N LEU A 290 -8.24 13.92 -8.50
CA LEU A 290 -8.74 13.02 -9.53
C LEU A 290 -8.50 11.57 -9.09
N ALA A 291 -9.57 10.91 -8.65
CA ALA A 291 -9.56 9.51 -8.24
C ALA A 291 -9.86 8.61 -9.46
N ILE A 292 -8.93 7.74 -9.83
CA ILE A 292 -9.04 6.93 -11.06
C ILE A 292 -9.18 5.45 -10.71
N ASP A 293 -10.27 4.81 -11.15
CA ASP A 293 -10.46 3.37 -11.00
C ASP A 293 -9.75 2.60 -12.12
N ALA A 294 -8.47 2.30 -11.90
CA ALA A 294 -7.65 1.51 -12.81
C ALA A 294 -7.80 -0.02 -12.64
N ASN A 295 -8.77 -0.49 -11.85
CA ASN A 295 -9.13 -1.92 -11.87
C ASN A 295 -9.79 -2.29 -13.20
N VAL A 296 -9.23 -3.32 -13.84
CA VAL A 296 -9.82 -3.95 -15.02
C VAL A 296 -9.88 -5.45 -14.79
N TYR A 297 -11.09 -5.99 -14.74
CA TYR A 297 -11.34 -7.43 -14.60
C TYR A 297 -11.57 -8.01 -15.99
N THR A 298 -10.50 -8.44 -16.66
CA THR A 298 -10.63 -8.95 -18.03
C THR A 298 -11.49 -10.23 -18.04
N PRO A 299 -12.50 -10.32 -18.94
CA PRO A 299 -13.35 -11.51 -19.04
C PRO A 299 -12.56 -12.78 -19.37
N LYS A 300 -12.99 -13.91 -18.82
CA LYS A 300 -12.49 -15.25 -19.19
C LYS A 300 -13.35 -15.81 -20.32
N GLY A 301 -13.19 -15.23 -21.51
CA GLY A 301 -14.04 -15.54 -22.66
C GLY A 301 -15.16 -14.52 -22.78
N LYS A 302 -16.41 -14.98 -22.80
CA LYS A 302 -17.58 -14.10 -22.93
C LYS A 302 -17.84 -13.31 -21.65
N VAL A 303 -18.13 -12.02 -21.78
CA VAL A 303 -18.54 -11.11 -20.72
C VAL A 303 -19.81 -11.61 -20.02
N SER A 304 -20.76 -12.16 -20.79
CA SER A 304 -22.02 -12.73 -20.28
C SER A 304 -21.84 -13.95 -19.35
N SER A 305 -20.67 -14.58 -19.32
CA SER A 305 -20.38 -15.68 -18.41
C SER A 305 -20.18 -15.24 -16.95
N LEU A 306 -19.99 -13.93 -16.72
CA LEU A 306 -19.64 -13.35 -15.41
C LEU A 306 -18.36 -13.94 -14.79
N GLU A 307 -17.50 -14.56 -15.60
CA GLU A 307 -16.20 -15.05 -15.18
C GLU A 307 -15.09 -14.06 -15.55
N PHE A 308 -14.38 -13.56 -14.55
CA PHE A 308 -13.31 -12.58 -14.76
C PHE A 308 -11.98 -12.99 -14.14
N ASN A 309 -10.90 -12.55 -14.76
CA ASN A 309 -9.57 -12.53 -14.15
C ASN A 309 -9.53 -11.53 -12.99
N GLY A 310 -8.57 -11.71 -12.08
CA GLY A 310 -8.27 -10.66 -11.10
C GLY A 310 -7.58 -9.48 -11.78
N SER A 311 -7.81 -8.27 -11.28
CA SER A 311 -7.26 -7.03 -11.87
C SER A 311 -5.79 -6.79 -11.56
N GLY A 312 -5.18 -7.54 -10.62
CA GLY A 312 -3.84 -7.26 -10.09
C GLY A 312 -2.65 -7.37 -11.06
N ASN A 313 -2.85 -7.73 -12.33
CA ASN A 313 -1.82 -7.63 -13.39
C ASN A 313 -2.31 -6.80 -14.60
N ALA A 314 -3.49 -6.19 -14.51
CA ALA A 314 -4.15 -5.53 -15.62
C ALA A 314 -3.77 -4.04 -15.67
N GLY A 315 -4.09 -3.31 -14.60
CA GLY A 315 -3.76 -1.90 -14.42
C GLY A 315 -4.06 -1.02 -15.63
N TYR A 316 -3.22 -0.01 -15.85
CA TYR A 316 -3.39 0.93 -16.94
C TYR A 316 -3.21 0.31 -18.33
N ASN A 317 -2.41 -0.75 -18.47
CA ASN A 317 -2.26 -1.44 -19.75
C ASN A 317 -3.60 -1.95 -20.26
N ALA A 318 -4.40 -2.56 -19.37
CA ALA A 318 -5.74 -3.01 -19.73
C ALA A 318 -6.77 -1.85 -19.75
N LEU A 319 -6.59 -0.81 -18.94
CA LEU A 319 -7.51 0.33 -18.90
C LEU A 319 -7.61 1.01 -20.27
N VAL A 320 -6.49 1.16 -20.97
CA VAL A 320 -6.44 1.76 -22.31
C VAL A 320 -7.38 1.04 -23.29
N ASP A 321 -7.46 -0.29 -23.20
CA ASP A 321 -8.29 -1.09 -24.10
C ASP A 321 -9.75 -1.21 -23.62
N TYR A 322 -9.97 -1.28 -22.30
CA TYR A 322 -11.29 -1.63 -21.72
C TYR A 322 -12.10 -0.44 -21.20
N LYS A 323 -11.48 0.74 -21.02
CA LYS A 323 -12.14 1.97 -20.55
C LYS A 323 -11.64 3.21 -21.31
N PRO A 324 -11.64 3.24 -22.65
CA PRO A 324 -11.11 4.37 -23.42
C PRO A 324 -11.85 5.69 -23.12
N GLU A 325 -13.16 5.63 -22.82
CA GLU A 325 -13.94 6.82 -22.45
C GLU A 325 -13.50 7.44 -21.12
N LEU A 326 -12.89 6.64 -20.22
CA LEU A 326 -12.29 7.17 -18.99
C LEU A 326 -11.04 7.99 -19.30
N ILE A 327 -10.23 7.57 -20.29
CA ILE A 327 -9.07 8.33 -20.77
C ILE A 327 -9.51 9.68 -21.35
N ASP A 328 -10.56 9.69 -22.18
CA ASP A 328 -11.12 10.92 -22.75
C ASP A 328 -11.63 11.87 -21.65
N TRP A 329 -12.30 11.32 -20.63
CA TRP A 329 -12.75 12.11 -19.49
C TRP A 329 -11.59 12.72 -18.71
N ILE A 330 -10.52 11.95 -18.44
CA ILE A 330 -9.29 12.44 -17.79
C ILE A 330 -8.67 13.58 -18.59
N ALA A 331 -8.53 13.43 -19.92
CA ALA A 331 -8.02 14.50 -20.79
C ALA A 331 -8.86 15.79 -20.65
N GLY A 332 -10.18 15.64 -20.60
CA GLY A 332 -11.09 16.75 -20.34
C GLY A 332 -10.84 17.40 -18.98
N VAL A 333 -10.68 16.60 -17.91
CA VAL A 333 -10.40 17.09 -16.54
C VAL A 333 -9.12 17.93 -16.54
N VAL A 334 -8.03 17.41 -17.12
CA VAL A 334 -6.75 18.13 -17.18
C VAL A 334 -6.90 19.48 -17.88
N LYS A 335 -7.52 19.49 -19.07
CA LYS A 335 -7.78 20.73 -19.81
C LYS A 335 -8.57 21.75 -18.98
N ARG A 336 -9.62 21.30 -18.28
CA ARG A 336 -10.43 22.20 -17.43
C ARG A 336 -9.63 22.70 -16.22
N ALA A 337 -8.78 21.87 -15.63
CA ALA A 337 -7.93 22.27 -14.52
C ALA A 337 -6.98 23.39 -14.94
N GLU A 338 -6.36 23.28 -16.12
CA GLU A 338 -5.51 24.32 -16.70
C GLU A 338 -6.30 25.62 -16.97
N GLU A 339 -7.45 25.53 -17.65
CA GLU A 339 -8.30 26.68 -17.99
C GLU A 339 -8.81 27.42 -16.74
N GLN A 340 -9.04 26.70 -15.65
CA GLN A 340 -9.55 27.23 -14.38
C GLN A 340 -8.44 27.48 -13.34
N ASN A 341 -7.17 27.28 -13.71
CA ASN A 341 -6.01 27.42 -12.84
C ASN A 341 -6.15 26.63 -11.51
N LYS A 342 -6.61 25.38 -11.62
CA LYS A 342 -6.75 24.43 -10.52
C LYS A 342 -5.46 23.60 -10.39
N ARG A 343 -5.08 23.28 -9.15
CA ARG A 343 -4.00 22.35 -8.82
C ARG A 343 -4.57 20.93 -8.89
N LEU A 344 -4.11 20.09 -9.81
CA LEU A 344 -4.66 18.76 -10.06
C LEU A 344 -3.70 17.67 -9.58
N ILE A 345 -4.12 16.90 -8.58
CA ILE A 345 -3.40 15.70 -8.13
C ILE A 345 -4.25 14.48 -8.49
N ALA A 346 -3.68 13.58 -9.28
CA ALA A 346 -4.31 12.29 -9.57
C ALA A 346 -3.86 11.24 -8.54
N PHE A 347 -4.76 10.31 -8.23
CA PHE A 347 -4.41 9.13 -7.45
C PHE A 347 -5.20 7.92 -7.90
N SER A 348 -4.55 6.77 -7.91
CA SER A 348 -5.12 5.49 -8.29
C SER A 348 -4.34 4.37 -7.63
N HIS A 349 -4.85 3.14 -7.73
CA HIS A 349 -4.15 2.01 -7.15
C HIS A 349 -2.88 1.62 -7.92
N PHE A 350 -2.95 1.58 -9.26
CA PHE A 350 -1.88 1.01 -10.09
C PHE A 350 -0.82 2.07 -10.47
N PRO A 351 0.46 1.69 -10.63
CA PRO A 351 1.48 2.58 -11.16
C PRO A 351 1.12 3.08 -12.56
N MET A 352 1.38 4.35 -12.86
CA MET A 352 1.27 4.90 -14.22
C MET A 352 2.61 4.86 -14.99
N ALA A 353 3.72 4.71 -14.28
CA ALA A 353 5.06 4.74 -14.85
C ALA A 353 5.90 3.57 -14.32
N ASP A 354 7.20 3.60 -14.64
CA ASP A 354 8.17 2.65 -14.11
C ASP A 354 8.18 2.62 -12.58
N PHE A 355 8.59 1.49 -12.01
CA PHE A 355 8.83 1.33 -10.56
C PHE A 355 10.08 0.47 -10.29
N TYR A 356 11.03 0.53 -11.23
CA TYR A 356 12.25 -0.28 -11.26
C TYR A 356 13.50 0.51 -11.65
N ASP A 357 13.47 1.84 -11.62
CA ASP A 357 14.61 2.70 -11.97
C ASP A 357 15.31 2.32 -13.29
N ASN A 358 14.54 1.95 -14.32
CA ASN A 358 15.06 1.50 -15.61
C ASN A 358 15.89 0.19 -15.59
N THR A 359 15.76 -0.64 -14.55
CA THR A 359 16.46 -1.94 -14.42
C THR A 359 15.67 -3.13 -15.01
N GLN A 360 14.56 -2.89 -15.69
CA GLN A 360 13.63 -3.94 -16.17
C GLN A 360 14.32 -4.99 -17.03
N LYS A 361 15.23 -4.55 -17.91
CA LYS A 361 15.97 -5.44 -18.81
C LYS A 361 16.87 -6.40 -18.01
N GLN A 362 17.60 -5.88 -17.03
CA GLN A 362 18.46 -6.69 -16.15
C GLN A 362 17.64 -7.67 -15.32
N LEU A 363 16.48 -7.22 -14.82
CA LEU A 363 15.54 -8.07 -14.09
C LEU A 363 14.99 -9.20 -14.97
N ALA A 364 14.61 -8.90 -16.21
CA ALA A 364 14.13 -9.92 -17.15
C ALA A 364 15.23 -10.92 -17.53
N GLU A 365 16.46 -10.45 -17.74
CA GLU A 365 17.62 -11.32 -18.02
C GLU A 365 17.93 -12.25 -16.85
N LEU A 366 17.80 -11.76 -15.60
CA LEU A 366 18.11 -12.54 -14.41
C LEU A 366 16.96 -13.44 -13.97
N PHE A 367 15.74 -12.91 -13.90
CA PHE A 367 14.56 -13.57 -13.30
C PHE A 367 13.51 -14.04 -14.33
N GLY A 368 13.74 -13.76 -15.62
CA GLY A 368 12.79 -14.02 -16.70
C GLY A 368 11.75 -12.91 -16.87
N ASP A 369 11.13 -12.85 -18.05
CA ASP A 369 10.19 -11.78 -18.48
C ASP A 369 8.95 -11.57 -17.60
N THR A 370 8.72 -12.49 -16.67
CA THR A 370 7.56 -12.48 -15.76
C THR A 370 7.95 -12.53 -14.29
N GLY A 371 9.24 -12.72 -14.00
CA GLY A 371 9.77 -12.66 -12.66
C GLY A 371 9.64 -11.26 -12.08
N MET A 372 9.87 -11.12 -10.77
CA MET A 372 9.90 -9.81 -10.11
C MET A 372 8.68 -8.94 -10.44
N GLN A 373 7.48 -9.51 -10.51
CA GLN A 373 6.26 -8.74 -10.79
C GLN A 373 6.27 -7.90 -12.10
N LEU A 374 7.17 -8.18 -13.06
CA LEU A 374 7.32 -7.39 -14.29
C LEU A 374 6.03 -7.31 -15.12
N LYS A 375 5.12 -8.27 -14.97
CA LYS A 375 3.78 -8.24 -15.59
C LYS A 375 2.91 -7.06 -15.15
N ARG A 376 3.17 -6.47 -13.99
CA ARG A 376 2.40 -5.35 -13.42
C ARG A 376 2.88 -3.99 -13.92
N MET A 377 3.98 -3.97 -14.66
CA MET A 377 4.60 -2.76 -15.14
C MET A 377 3.82 -2.16 -16.31
N PRO A 378 3.51 -0.85 -16.26
CA PRO A 378 2.98 -0.13 -17.41
C PRO A 378 3.93 -0.27 -18.61
N SER A 379 3.36 -0.46 -19.80
CA SER A 379 4.14 -0.41 -21.03
C SER A 379 4.64 1.02 -21.28
N ALA A 380 5.77 1.18 -21.95
CA ALA A 380 6.28 2.50 -22.32
C ALA A 380 5.24 3.34 -23.10
N SER A 381 4.46 2.71 -23.98
CA SER A 381 3.35 3.35 -24.70
C SER A 381 2.21 3.79 -23.78
N THR A 382 1.88 3.00 -22.76
CA THR A 382 0.86 3.35 -21.77
C THR A 382 1.31 4.51 -20.90
N THR A 383 2.55 4.49 -20.40
CA THR A 383 3.14 5.60 -19.64
C THR A 383 3.16 6.88 -20.47
N GLN A 384 3.58 6.80 -21.74
CA GLN A 384 3.60 7.95 -22.64
C GLN A 384 2.20 8.51 -22.87
N LEU A 385 1.21 7.65 -23.16
CA LEU A 385 -0.18 8.06 -23.34
C LEU A 385 -0.70 8.83 -22.13
N LEU A 386 -0.46 8.33 -20.91
CA LEU A 386 -0.92 8.95 -19.67
C LEU A 386 -0.19 10.27 -19.40
N SER A 387 1.11 10.35 -19.70
CA SER A 387 1.88 11.60 -19.64
C SER A 387 1.36 12.64 -20.63
N ASP A 388 0.98 12.22 -21.84
CA ASP A 388 0.46 13.09 -22.90
C ASP A 388 -0.94 13.66 -22.56
N LEU A 389 -1.66 13.08 -21.59
CA LEU A 389 -2.89 13.67 -21.04
C LEU A 389 -2.62 14.98 -20.28
N GLY A 390 -1.36 15.25 -19.91
CA GLY A 390 -0.95 16.46 -19.19
C GLY A 390 -0.96 16.32 -17.66
N LEU A 391 -1.20 15.12 -17.13
CA LEU A 391 -1.08 14.83 -15.69
C LEU A 391 0.36 15.06 -15.21
N ARG A 392 0.53 15.80 -14.10
CA ARG A 392 1.86 16.14 -13.55
C ARG A 392 2.24 15.33 -12.33
N LEU A 393 1.29 15.04 -11.45
CA LEU A 393 1.53 14.30 -10.22
C LEU A 393 0.47 13.20 -10.05
N HIS A 394 0.94 11.97 -9.94
CA HIS A 394 0.14 10.80 -9.64
C HIS A 394 0.65 10.09 -8.38
N MET A 395 -0.26 9.80 -7.44
CA MET A 395 0.03 9.04 -6.22
C MET A 395 -0.57 7.62 -6.35
N ALA A 396 0.30 6.61 -6.32
CA ALA A 396 -0.03 5.21 -6.60
C ALA A 396 0.24 4.27 -5.41
N GLY A 397 -0.29 3.06 -5.46
CA GLY A 397 -0.06 1.97 -4.50
C GLY A 397 0.34 0.66 -5.19
N HIS A 398 -0.29 -0.46 -4.86
CA HIS A 398 -0.23 -1.78 -5.51
C HIS A 398 1.06 -2.59 -5.35
N MET A 399 2.22 -1.95 -5.45
CA MET A 399 3.51 -2.64 -5.50
C MET A 399 4.14 -2.93 -4.14
N HIS A 400 3.59 -2.35 -3.06
CA HIS A 400 4.07 -2.47 -1.67
C HIS A 400 5.52 -2.02 -1.49
N LEU A 401 5.92 -1.01 -2.26
CA LEU A 401 7.24 -0.40 -2.25
C LEU A 401 7.12 1.12 -2.38
N TYR A 402 8.15 1.82 -1.95
CA TYR A 402 8.37 3.23 -2.25
C TYR A 402 9.23 3.37 -3.50
N ASP A 403 8.80 4.22 -4.42
CA ASP A 403 9.50 4.53 -5.68
C ASP A 403 9.00 5.86 -6.26
N ILE A 404 9.87 6.60 -6.95
CA ILE A 404 9.53 7.81 -7.70
C ILE A 404 10.05 7.73 -9.13
N ALA A 405 9.15 7.44 -10.06
CA ALA A 405 9.41 7.67 -11.48
C ALA A 405 9.26 9.15 -11.83
N GLN A 406 10.37 9.76 -12.25
CA GLN A 406 10.41 11.11 -12.79
C GLN A 406 10.60 11.08 -14.32
N PRO A 407 9.94 11.99 -15.06
CA PRO A 407 10.16 12.14 -16.48
C PRO A 407 11.54 12.77 -16.75
N GLU A 408 12.13 12.49 -17.91
CA GLU A 408 13.34 13.19 -18.36
C GLU A 408 13.10 14.70 -18.53
N ASP A 409 11.92 15.07 -19.03
CA ASP A 409 11.48 16.45 -19.19
C ASP A 409 10.73 16.94 -17.95
N THR A 410 11.11 18.12 -17.44
CA THR A 410 10.50 18.75 -16.23
C THR A 410 8.98 19.02 -16.31
N GLY A 411 8.36 18.73 -17.45
CA GLY A 411 6.91 18.84 -17.67
C GLY A 411 6.18 17.49 -17.83
N GLY A 412 6.82 16.35 -17.63
CA GLY A 412 6.13 15.06 -17.72
C GLY A 412 5.39 14.66 -16.44
N LEU A 413 4.82 13.45 -16.48
CA LEU A 413 4.18 12.79 -15.35
C LEU A 413 5.20 12.31 -14.31
N VAL A 414 5.06 12.77 -13.07
CA VAL A 414 5.71 12.18 -11.90
C VAL A 414 4.76 11.17 -11.25
N ASN A 415 5.21 9.92 -11.14
CA ASN A 415 4.47 8.85 -10.46
C ASN A 415 5.18 8.50 -9.15
N VAL A 416 4.49 8.69 -8.02
CA VAL A 416 4.97 8.32 -6.70
C VAL A 416 4.27 7.06 -6.26
N GLN A 417 5.02 5.97 -6.10
CA GLN A 417 4.57 4.77 -5.41
C GLN A 417 4.61 5.04 -3.91
N VAL A 418 3.45 5.21 -3.30
CA VAL A 418 3.33 5.41 -1.86
C VAL A 418 3.64 4.09 -1.16
N PRO A 419 4.52 4.07 -0.14
CA PRO A 419 4.82 2.83 0.58
C PRO A 419 3.57 2.27 1.25
N SER A 420 3.44 0.94 1.26
CA SER A 420 2.33 0.26 1.92
C SER A 420 2.52 0.24 3.43
N LEU A 421 1.47 0.49 4.20
CA LEU A 421 1.51 0.25 5.66
C LEU A 421 1.66 -1.22 6.04
N ALA A 422 1.30 -2.13 5.13
CA ALA A 422 1.30 -3.57 5.34
C ALA A 422 2.63 -4.26 4.98
N ALA A 423 3.65 -3.52 4.52
CA ALA A 423 4.92 -4.09 4.08
C ALA A 423 6.13 -3.27 4.56
N TYR A 424 7.33 -3.82 4.40
CA TYR A 424 8.57 -3.09 4.68
C TYR A 424 8.88 -2.12 3.52
N GLN A 425 9.16 -0.82 3.76
CA GLN A 425 8.99 -0.10 5.03
C GLN A 425 7.61 0.59 5.10
N PRO A 426 6.92 0.53 6.25
CA PRO A 426 5.59 1.11 6.38
C PRO A 426 5.66 2.63 6.38
N GLY A 427 4.80 3.29 5.61
CA GLY A 427 4.79 4.76 5.54
C GLY A 427 3.61 5.35 4.79
N TYR A 428 3.64 6.66 4.61
CA TYR A 428 2.66 7.43 3.86
C TYR A 428 3.34 8.65 3.22
N SER A 429 2.70 9.25 2.22
CA SER A 429 3.24 10.46 1.58
C SER A 429 2.34 11.67 1.87
N VAL A 430 2.93 12.87 1.93
CA VAL A 430 2.23 14.14 2.10
C VAL A 430 2.57 15.04 0.94
N VAL A 431 1.54 15.57 0.29
CA VAL A 431 1.68 16.60 -0.75
C VAL A 431 1.32 17.95 -0.13
N THR A 432 2.27 18.88 -0.18
CA THR A 432 2.12 20.26 0.30
C THR A 432 2.11 21.20 -0.92
N LEU A 433 1.03 21.95 -1.10
CA LEU A 433 0.91 22.89 -2.21
C LEU A 433 1.61 24.21 -1.88
N ASN A 434 2.61 24.57 -2.68
CA ASN A 434 3.33 25.83 -2.54
C ASN A 434 2.66 26.96 -3.31
N ASN A 435 2.91 28.20 -2.87
CA ASN A 435 2.37 29.41 -3.48
C ASN A 435 2.94 29.73 -4.87
N ASP A 436 4.06 29.12 -5.25
CA ASP A 436 4.72 29.30 -6.55
C ASP A 436 4.18 28.35 -7.63
N GLY A 437 3.12 27.59 -7.33
CA GLY A 437 2.53 26.61 -8.24
C GLY A 437 3.23 25.24 -8.23
N SER A 438 4.28 25.07 -7.41
CA SER A 438 4.88 23.75 -7.18
C SER A 438 4.17 22.97 -6.06
N ALA A 439 4.35 21.66 -6.05
CA ALA A 439 3.93 20.79 -4.96
C ALA A 439 5.17 20.09 -4.38
N GLN A 440 5.31 20.14 -3.07
CA GLN A 440 6.33 19.40 -2.33
C GLN A 440 5.74 18.05 -1.93
N VAL A 441 6.39 16.95 -2.29
CA VAL A 441 5.98 15.59 -1.92
C VAL A 441 7.03 15.04 -0.95
N ASP A 442 6.59 14.72 0.26
CA ASP A 442 7.44 14.15 1.31
C ASP A 442 6.88 12.79 1.72
N THR A 443 7.74 11.76 1.74
CA THR A 443 7.35 10.45 2.26
C THR A 443 7.83 10.30 3.70
N ILE A 444 6.94 9.79 4.56
CA ILE A 444 7.18 9.61 5.99
C ILE A 444 7.05 8.12 6.33
N ILE A 445 8.11 7.57 6.91
CA ILE A 445 8.11 6.21 7.45
C ILE A 445 7.42 6.20 8.81
N GLN A 446 6.45 5.29 8.98
CA GLN A 446 5.73 5.08 10.23
C GLN A 446 6.62 4.32 11.22
N GLN A 447 7.33 5.08 12.06
CA GLN A 447 8.30 4.48 12.99
C GLN A 447 7.64 3.93 14.25
N GLN A 448 6.72 4.69 14.84
CA GLN A 448 6.08 4.37 16.11
C GLN A 448 4.72 3.73 15.84
N VAL A 449 4.54 2.48 16.24
CA VAL A 449 3.27 1.76 16.17
C VAL A 449 3.01 1.13 17.52
N ASP A 450 2.19 1.80 18.31
CA ASP A 450 1.88 1.32 19.65
C ASP A 450 1.17 -0.04 19.58
N ARG A 451 1.63 -0.97 20.43
CA ARG A 451 1.01 -2.29 20.66
C ARG A 451 1.07 -3.25 19.47
N PHE A 452 1.95 -3.04 18.49
CA PHE A 452 2.14 -3.97 17.37
C PHE A 452 2.43 -5.41 17.82
N ASP A 453 3.04 -5.56 19.00
CA ASP A 453 3.42 -6.82 19.65
C ASP A 453 2.27 -7.53 20.38
N THR A 454 1.07 -6.93 20.43
CA THR A 454 -0.13 -7.49 21.08
C THR A 454 -0.43 -8.93 20.66
N LEU A 455 -0.14 -9.27 19.41
CA LEU A 455 -0.49 -10.55 18.79
C LEU A 455 0.58 -11.63 19.01
N PHE A 456 1.77 -11.27 19.51
CA PHE A 456 2.90 -12.19 19.68
C PHE A 456 2.58 -13.42 20.55
N PRO A 457 1.83 -13.31 21.66
CA PRO A 457 1.44 -14.48 22.44
C PRO A 457 0.58 -15.48 21.65
N VAL A 458 -0.19 -15.02 20.65
CA VAL A 458 -0.98 -15.91 19.79
C VAL A 458 -0.09 -16.59 18.76
N TYR A 459 0.82 -15.86 18.11
CA TYR A 459 1.81 -16.45 17.20
C TYR A 459 2.72 -17.46 17.91
N ALA A 460 3.10 -17.22 19.16
CA ALA A 460 3.88 -18.18 19.95
C ALA A 460 3.14 -19.53 20.13
N LYS A 461 1.79 -19.50 20.26
CA LYS A 461 0.98 -20.74 20.31
C LYS A 461 0.97 -21.45 18.96
N GLU A 462 0.86 -20.71 17.86
CA GLU A 462 1.00 -21.29 16.52
C GLU A 462 2.35 -21.98 16.38
N TRP A 463 3.44 -21.30 16.73
CA TRP A 463 4.78 -21.86 16.66
C TRP A 463 4.90 -23.16 17.48
N GLN A 464 4.35 -23.18 18.70
CA GLN A 464 4.33 -24.36 19.56
C GLN A 464 3.53 -25.51 18.94
N TYR A 465 2.34 -25.21 18.40
CA TYR A 465 1.51 -26.19 17.70
C TYR A 465 2.26 -26.81 16.52
N ARG A 466 2.87 -25.98 15.65
CA ARG A 466 3.65 -26.44 14.48
C ARG A 466 4.80 -27.36 14.89
N LYS A 467 5.53 -26.98 15.95
CA LYS A 467 6.61 -27.80 16.51
C LYS A 467 6.11 -29.15 17.01
N GLN A 468 5.01 -29.18 17.76
CA GLN A 468 4.43 -30.42 18.29
C GLN A 468 3.88 -31.33 17.17
N ALA A 469 3.34 -30.72 16.11
CA ALA A 469 2.82 -31.42 14.94
C ALA A 469 3.90 -31.87 13.95
N GLY A 470 5.19 -31.59 14.21
CA GLY A 470 6.29 -31.94 13.31
C GLY A 470 6.28 -31.19 11.98
N LEU A 471 5.64 -30.02 11.92
CA LEU A 471 5.60 -29.17 10.73
C LEU A 471 6.88 -28.34 10.58
N ILE A 472 7.20 -27.95 9.35
CA ILE A 472 8.24 -26.94 9.09
C ILE A 472 7.83 -25.65 9.80
N ASN A 473 8.71 -25.16 10.66
CA ASN A 473 8.44 -24.01 11.49
C ASN A 473 9.18 -22.77 10.98
N TRP A 474 8.70 -21.60 11.40
CA TRP A 474 9.32 -20.31 11.14
C TRP A 474 10.27 -19.91 12.28
N ASP A 475 11.15 -18.94 12.00
CA ASP A 475 12.10 -18.41 12.97
C ASP A 475 11.35 -17.57 14.01
N ASN A 476 11.33 -18.02 15.26
CA ASN A 476 10.57 -17.35 16.32
C ASN A 476 11.22 -16.06 16.84
N THR A 477 12.45 -15.75 16.45
CA THR A 477 13.13 -14.50 16.83
C THR A 477 12.42 -13.25 16.30
N ILE A 478 11.55 -13.38 15.29
CA ILE A 478 10.66 -12.29 14.85
C ILE A 478 9.76 -11.76 15.98
N LEU A 479 9.42 -12.60 16.96
CA LEU A 479 8.63 -12.21 18.13
C LEU A 479 9.43 -11.44 19.19
N ASP A 480 10.76 -11.33 19.01
CA ASP A 480 11.64 -10.54 19.87
C ASP A 480 11.92 -9.14 19.28
N ALA A 481 11.20 -8.76 18.21
CA ALA A 481 11.39 -7.48 17.55
C ALA A 481 11.15 -6.30 18.52
N PRO A 482 12.12 -5.39 18.70
CA PRO A 482 12.02 -4.30 19.68
C PRO A 482 11.09 -3.17 19.26
N ASP A 483 10.82 -3.05 17.96
CA ASP A 483 9.96 -2.03 17.36
C ASP A 483 9.36 -2.54 16.05
N TYR A 484 8.38 -1.79 15.52
CA TYR A 484 7.64 -2.19 14.33
C TYR A 484 8.50 -2.21 13.05
N LEU A 485 9.52 -1.37 12.95
CA LEU A 485 10.43 -1.37 11.81
C LEU A 485 11.30 -2.64 11.80
N ARG A 486 11.72 -3.12 12.98
CA ARG A 486 12.49 -4.36 13.10
C ARG A 486 11.59 -5.58 12.90
N PHE A 487 10.32 -5.49 13.27
CA PHE A 487 9.32 -6.53 12.96
C PHE A 487 9.07 -6.66 11.44
N THR A 488 8.83 -5.55 10.74
CA THR A 488 8.64 -5.54 9.28
C THR A 488 9.91 -5.95 8.52
N ASP A 489 11.10 -5.57 8.98
CA ASP A 489 12.38 -6.05 8.40
C ASP A 489 12.56 -7.56 8.59
N ALA A 490 12.23 -8.10 9.77
CA ALA A 490 12.26 -9.53 10.03
C ALA A 490 11.26 -10.30 9.15
N HIS A 491 10.06 -9.74 8.95
CA HIS A 491 9.09 -10.26 7.98
C HIS A 491 9.67 -10.26 6.56
N LEU A 492 10.23 -9.14 6.09
CA LEU A 492 10.85 -9.06 4.76
C LEU A 492 11.95 -10.11 4.57
N LYS A 493 12.85 -10.28 5.53
CA LYS A 493 13.91 -11.30 5.49
C LYS A 493 13.35 -12.71 5.31
N GLU A 494 12.26 -13.02 5.99
CA GLU A 494 11.60 -14.32 5.84
C GLU A 494 10.88 -14.46 4.49
N VAL A 495 10.30 -13.41 3.94
CA VAL A 495 9.78 -13.40 2.57
C VAL A 495 10.92 -13.63 1.56
N VAL A 496 12.06 -12.96 1.72
CA VAL A 496 13.26 -13.17 0.89
C VAL A 496 13.71 -14.63 0.96
N ARG A 497 13.84 -15.17 2.16
CA ARG A 497 14.33 -16.54 2.38
C ARG A 497 13.36 -17.61 1.87
N GLN A 498 12.07 -17.49 2.19
CA GLN A 498 11.08 -18.54 1.93
C GLN A 498 10.46 -18.44 0.53
N ARG A 499 10.21 -17.23 0.06
CA ARG A 499 9.47 -16.98 -1.18
C ARG A 499 10.42 -16.62 -2.32
N TYR A 500 11.19 -15.54 -2.19
CA TYR A 500 12.00 -15.07 -3.31
C TYR A 500 13.15 -16.02 -3.61
N VAL A 501 14.18 -16.04 -2.76
CA VAL A 501 15.32 -16.95 -2.93
C VAL A 501 14.88 -18.41 -2.82
N GLY A 502 13.89 -18.70 -1.97
CA GLY A 502 13.41 -20.06 -1.74
C GLY A 502 12.60 -20.69 -2.87
N ARG A 503 11.93 -19.89 -3.72
CA ARG A 503 11.01 -20.42 -4.76
C ARG A 503 11.06 -19.67 -6.10
N GLU A 504 11.20 -18.36 -6.08
CA GLU A 504 11.03 -17.51 -7.27
C GLU A 504 12.35 -17.20 -8.01
N TRP A 505 13.48 -17.17 -7.32
CA TRP A 505 14.79 -16.90 -7.94
C TRP A 505 15.27 -18.08 -8.82
N PRO A 506 16.08 -17.81 -9.86
CA PRO A 506 16.72 -18.86 -10.65
C PRO A 506 17.49 -19.82 -9.75
N LYS A 507 17.27 -21.12 -9.94
CA LYS A 507 17.86 -22.16 -9.09
C LYS A 507 19.38 -22.06 -8.92
N PRO A 508 20.19 -21.79 -9.96
CA PRO A 508 21.64 -21.65 -9.79
C PRO A 508 22.01 -20.46 -8.88
N LEU A 509 21.45 -19.26 -9.14
CA LEU A 509 21.63 -18.08 -8.30
C LEU A 509 21.16 -18.34 -6.85
N ALA A 510 19.96 -18.87 -6.67
CA ALA A 510 19.41 -19.16 -5.34
C ALA A 510 20.31 -20.12 -4.54
N THR A 511 20.82 -21.18 -5.20
CA THR A 511 21.72 -22.14 -4.56
C THR A 511 23.00 -21.46 -4.07
N PHE A 512 23.57 -20.56 -4.87
CA PHE A 512 24.75 -19.79 -4.47
C PHE A 512 24.47 -18.92 -3.25
N ILE A 513 23.39 -18.13 -3.32
CA ILE A 513 23.02 -17.16 -2.30
C ILE A 513 22.72 -17.83 -0.94
N GLN A 514 22.24 -19.07 -0.97
CA GLN A 514 21.94 -19.85 0.23
C GLN A 514 23.18 -20.50 0.88
N SER A 515 24.28 -20.70 0.15
CA SER A 515 25.40 -21.52 0.62
C SER A 515 26.75 -20.81 0.67
N GLN A 516 26.87 -19.61 0.09
CA GLN A 516 28.13 -18.88 -0.05
C GLN A 516 28.17 -17.63 0.82
N THR A 517 29.31 -16.95 0.80
CA THR A 517 29.53 -15.67 1.49
C THR A 517 29.39 -14.48 0.54
N VAL A 518 29.29 -13.28 1.11
CA VAL A 518 29.37 -12.03 0.34
C VAL A 518 30.70 -11.94 -0.40
N GLY A 519 31.81 -12.35 0.22
CA GLY A 519 33.13 -12.37 -0.43
C GLY A 519 33.13 -13.19 -1.71
N ASP A 520 32.60 -14.41 -1.67
CA ASP A 520 32.49 -15.29 -2.84
C ASP A 520 31.67 -14.62 -3.96
N ALA A 521 30.62 -13.87 -3.61
CA ALA A 521 29.79 -13.16 -4.58
C ALA A 521 30.57 -12.02 -5.24
N LEU A 522 31.30 -11.23 -4.44
CA LEU A 522 32.09 -10.09 -4.92
C LEU A 522 33.26 -10.55 -5.80
N GLU A 523 33.84 -11.72 -5.56
CA GLU A 523 34.89 -12.30 -6.41
C GLU A 523 34.42 -12.59 -7.85
N MET A 524 33.10 -12.74 -8.08
CA MET A 524 32.53 -12.90 -9.44
C MET A 524 32.53 -11.61 -10.25
N LEU A 525 32.61 -10.45 -9.59
CA LEU A 525 32.58 -9.13 -10.22
C LEU A 525 33.93 -8.41 -10.12
N VAL A 526 34.51 -8.34 -8.92
CA VAL A 526 35.66 -7.48 -8.60
C VAL A 526 36.98 -8.15 -8.93
N CYS A 527 37.81 -7.44 -9.69
CA CYS A 527 39.16 -7.88 -10.05
C CYS A 527 40.20 -7.71 -8.94
N GLY A 528 41.02 -8.74 -8.77
CA GLY A 528 42.06 -8.78 -7.74
C GLY A 528 41.47 -8.91 -6.33
N ASN A 529 42.06 -8.23 -5.35
CA ASN A 529 41.68 -8.39 -3.96
C ASN A 529 40.38 -7.63 -3.63
N VAL A 530 39.29 -8.36 -3.33
CA VAL A 530 37.99 -7.82 -2.93
C VAL A 530 38.04 -6.90 -1.70
N ARG A 531 39.08 -7.00 -0.87
CA ARG A 531 39.32 -6.08 0.27
C ARG A 531 39.58 -4.63 -0.15
N ARG A 532 39.77 -4.35 -1.44
CA ARG A 532 39.82 -2.97 -1.94
C ARG A 532 38.46 -2.26 -1.89
N VAL A 533 37.36 -3.03 -1.86
CA VAL A 533 35.99 -2.48 -1.90
C VAL A 533 35.36 -2.45 -0.52
N THR A 534 35.62 -3.47 0.30
CA THR A 534 35.00 -3.63 1.63
C THR A 534 35.93 -4.32 2.65
N ASP A 535 35.50 -4.40 3.91
CA ASP A 535 36.21 -5.04 5.02
C ASP A 535 35.89 -6.53 5.20
N GLU A 536 36.67 -7.20 6.05
CA GLU A 536 36.51 -8.64 6.35
C GLU A 536 35.17 -8.97 7.03
N GLY A 537 34.60 -8.01 7.77
CA GLY A 537 33.33 -8.17 8.44
C GLY A 537 32.21 -8.41 7.44
N LEU A 538 32.15 -7.62 6.37
CA LEU A 538 31.17 -7.84 5.29
C LEU A 538 31.49 -9.09 4.48
N LEU A 539 32.75 -9.32 4.11
CA LEU A 539 33.14 -10.46 3.25
C LEU A 539 32.72 -11.81 3.86
N THR A 540 32.76 -11.93 5.18
CA THR A 540 32.42 -13.17 5.89
C THR A 540 30.92 -13.35 6.16
N MET A 541 30.09 -12.36 5.84
CA MET A 541 28.63 -12.49 5.97
C MET A 541 28.08 -13.51 4.96
N PRO A 542 26.97 -14.20 5.28
CA PRO A 542 26.26 -15.03 4.31
C PRO A 542 25.76 -14.23 3.10
N ALA A 543 25.86 -14.80 1.89
CA ALA A 543 25.48 -14.14 0.63
C ALA A 543 24.00 -13.71 0.58
N ILE A 544 23.11 -14.37 1.32
CA ILE A 544 21.70 -13.94 1.50
C ILE A 544 21.58 -12.49 2.03
N THR A 545 22.62 -11.96 2.67
CA THR A 545 22.69 -10.55 3.07
C THR A 545 22.53 -9.62 1.87
N LEU A 546 23.12 -9.95 0.71
CA LEU A 546 22.98 -9.18 -0.53
C LEU A 546 21.53 -9.19 -1.04
N ALA A 547 20.86 -10.34 -0.97
CA ALA A 547 19.45 -10.45 -1.34
C ALA A 547 18.55 -9.61 -0.42
N ASN A 548 18.78 -9.68 0.90
CA ASN A 548 18.04 -8.88 1.86
C ASN A 548 18.24 -7.37 1.61
N ASP A 549 19.48 -6.95 1.37
CA ASP A 549 19.79 -5.55 1.09
C ASP A 549 19.20 -5.07 -0.24
N TYR A 550 19.24 -5.89 -1.29
CA TYR A 550 18.58 -5.61 -2.55
C TYR A 550 17.08 -5.32 -2.35
N TYR A 551 16.36 -6.19 -1.65
CA TYR A 551 14.93 -5.98 -1.40
C TYR A 551 14.64 -4.82 -0.45
N ARG A 552 15.54 -4.52 0.50
CA ARG A 552 15.39 -3.35 1.36
C ARG A 552 15.51 -2.06 0.56
N ILE A 553 16.52 -1.95 -0.31
CA ILE A 553 16.71 -0.79 -1.18
C ILE A 553 15.53 -0.67 -2.14
N ARG A 554 15.21 -1.75 -2.87
CA ARG A 554 14.10 -1.77 -3.82
C ARG A 554 12.76 -1.36 -3.19
N ASN A 555 12.52 -1.74 -1.94
CA ASN A 555 11.23 -1.46 -1.31
C ASN A 555 11.16 -0.08 -0.65
N ALA A 556 12.30 0.55 -0.33
CA ALA A 556 12.35 1.72 0.55
C ALA A 556 13.28 2.84 0.08
N GLY A 557 13.95 2.72 -1.07
CA GLY A 557 14.89 3.70 -1.59
C GLY A 557 15.92 4.15 -0.54
N GLN A 558 16.06 5.46 -0.34
CA GLN A 558 16.94 6.03 0.69
C GLN A 558 16.50 5.80 2.15
N PHE A 559 15.28 5.30 2.41
CA PHE A 559 14.85 4.92 3.76
C PHE A 559 15.42 3.56 4.22
N ALA A 560 15.99 2.78 3.29
CA ALA A 560 16.57 1.48 3.60
C ALA A 560 17.77 1.60 4.56
N ASP A 561 17.68 0.93 5.72
CA ASP A 561 18.79 0.81 6.67
C ASP A 561 19.62 -0.45 6.38
N LEU A 562 20.78 -0.25 5.76
CA LEU A 562 21.75 -1.31 5.46
C LEU A 562 22.97 -1.27 6.37
N GLY A 563 22.97 -0.43 7.41
CA GLY A 563 24.12 -0.28 8.31
C GLY A 563 25.42 0.16 7.62
N GLY A 564 25.33 1.03 6.60
CA GLY A 564 26.48 1.59 5.88
C GLY A 564 26.97 0.75 4.69
N ARG A 565 26.36 -0.41 4.42
CA ARG A 565 26.75 -1.30 3.31
C ARG A 565 26.41 -0.73 1.94
N GLU A 566 25.48 0.21 1.84
CA GLU A 566 25.15 0.94 0.61
C GLU A 566 26.39 1.55 -0.06
N VAL A 567 27.34 2.06 0.72
CA VAL A 567 28.59 2.65 0.22
C VAL A 567 29.45 1.62 -0.50
N VAL A 568 29.39 0.35 -0.09
CA VAL A 568 30.10 -0.74 -0.78
C VAL A 568 29.43 -1.00 -2.12
N TYR A 569 28.10 -1.04 -2.17
CA TYR A 569 27.35 -1.28 -3.40
C TYR A 569 27.54 -0.12 -4.40
N GLU A 570 27.50 1.13 -3.94
CA GLU A 570 27.80 2.30 -4.78
C GLU A 570 29.22 2.25 -5.36
N ARG A 571 30.22 1.80 -4.59
CA ARG A 571 31.59 1.64 -5.12
C ARG A 571 31.65 0.62 -6.26
N LEU A 572 30.79 -0.40 -6.24
CA LEU A 572 30.75 -1.41 -7.30
C LEU A 572 30.29 -0.84 -8.64
N SER A 573 29.78 0.40 -8.70
CA SER A 573 29.44 1.06 -9.96
C SER A 573 30.69 1.48 -10.77
N ASP A 574 31.86 1.50 -10.15
CA ASP A 574 33.13 1.76 -10.84
C ASP A 574 33.53 0.55 -11.69
N ALA A 575 33.30 0.65 -13.00
CA ALA A 575 33.63 -0.40 -13.97
C ALA A 575 35.14 -0.76 -13.99
N SER A 576 36.03 0.10 -13.50
CA SER A 576 37.46 -0.25 -13.35
C SER A 576 37.69 -1.31 -12.27
N LEU A 577 36.68 -1.55 -11.43
CA LEU A 577 36.70 -2.64 -10.48
C LEU A 577 36.41 -4.00 -11.13
N HIS A 578 35.77 -4.03 -12.29
CA HIS A 578 35.17 -5.25 -12.83
C HIS A 578 36.17 -6.11 -13.61
N CYS A 579 36.09 -7.42 -13.43
CA CYS A 579 36.81 -8.35 -14.31
C CYS A 579 36.11 -8.51 -15.65
N GLU A 580 36.87 -8.93 -16.67
CA GLU A 580 36.27 -9.53 -17.85
C GLU A 580 35.62 -10.87 -17.46
N LEU A 581 34.34 -11.06 -17.82
CA LEU A 581 33.67 -12.33 -17.62
C LEU A 581 34.08 -13.27 -18.77
N PRO A 582 34.68 -14.44 -18.49
CA PRO A 582 35.00 -15.40 -19.54
C PRO A 582 33.72 -15.85 -20.26
N GLU A 583 33.75 -15.93 -21.59
CA GLU A 583 32.60 -16.38 -22.40
C GLU A 583 32.11 -17.79 -22.02
N ALA A 584 33.00 -18.62 -21.46
CA ALA A 584 32.72 -19.96 -20.96
C ALA A 584 32.41 -20.02 -19.44
N ALA A 585 32.16 -18.89 -18.77
CA ALA A 585 31.86 -18.87 -17.35
C ALA A 585 30.59 -19.67 -17.03
N PRO A 586 30.54 -20.44 -15.91
CA PRO A 586 29.34 -21.17 -15.52
C PRO A 586 28.14 -20.23 -15.36
N VAL A 587 26.94 -20.69 -15.75
CA VAL A 587 25.69 -19.91 -15.65
C VAL A 587 25.49 -19.31 -14.25
N GLN A 588 25.80 -20.07 -13.20
CA GLN A 588 25.71 -19.58 -11.82
C GLN A 588 26.62 -18.36 -11.59
N SER A 589 27.86 -18.37 -12.07
CA SER A 589 28.79 -17.25 -11.96
C SER A 589 28.30 -16.01 -12.72
N GLN A 590 27.74 -16.21 -13.92
CA GLN A 590 27.14 -15.11 -14.70
C GLN A 590 25.97 -14.48 -13.95
N GLN A 591 25.06 -15.31 -13.42
CA GLN A 591 23.90 -14.84 -12.66
C GLN A 591 24.29 -14.13 -11.36
N VAL A 592 25.29 -14.63 -10.63
CA VAL A 592 25.79 -13.97 -9.41
C VAL A 592 26.38 -12.61 -9.76
N ARG A 593 27.19 -12.53 -10.82
CA ARG A 593 27.74 -11.26 -11.29
C ARG A 593 26.63 -10.26 -11.63
N HIS A 594 25.68 -10.65 -12.48
CA HIS A 594 24.56 -9.79 -12.89
C HIS A 594 23.71 -9.36 -11.68
N PHE A 595 23.54 -10.23 -10.68
CA PHE A 595 22.84 -9.85 -9.46
C PHE A 595 23.60 -8.80 -8.64
N VAL A 596 24.93 -8.92 -8.53
CA VAL A 596 25.76 -7.93 -7.83
C VAL A 596 25.78 -6.59 -8.59
N GLU A 597 25.81 -6.63 -9.93
CA GLU A 597 25.67 -5.44 -10.79
C GLU A 597 24.30 -4.78 -10.58
N LEU A 598 23.21 -5.54 -10.61
CA LEU A 598 21.85 -5.05 -10.33
C LEU A 598 21.75 -4.41 -8.94
N LEU A 599 22.34 -5.03 -7.90
CA LEU A 599 22.38 -4.45 -6.55
C LEU A 599 23.16 -3.14 -6.52
N SER A 600 24.26 -3.04 -7.26
CA SER A 600 25.02 -1.80 -7.42
C SER A 600 24.18 -0.71 -8.08
N ASP A 601 23.50 -1.02 -9.18
CA ASP A 601 22.68 -0.06 -9.93
C ASP A 601 21.56 0.50 -9.05
N VAL A 602 20.83 -0.39 -8.37
CA VAL A 602 19.75 -0.01 -7.43
C VAL A 602 20.28 0.76 -6.21
N ALA A 603 21.53 0.53 -5.78
CA ALA A 603 22.14 1.31 -4.70
C ALA A 603 22.54 2.74 -5.14
N VAL A 604 22.84 2.94 -6.42
CA VAL A 604 23.16 4.26 -6.99
C VAL A 604 21.89 5.04 -7.37
N SER A 605 20.84 4.36 -7.83
CA SER A 605 19.59 4.98 -8.28
C SER A 605 18.57 5.27 -7.17
N ARG A 606 18.91 4.98 -5.90
CA ARG A 606 17.98 5.06 -4.76
C ARG A 606 17.12 6.31 -4.75
N ASP A 607 15.80 6.10 -4.72
CA ASP A 607 14.82 7.18 -4.62
C ASP A 607 15.10 8.12 -3.45
N VAL A 608 15.10 9.40 -3.77
CA VAL A 608 15.10 10.48 -2.77
C VAL A 608 13.83 10.43 -1.94
N THR A 609 13.89 10.90 -0.70
CA THR A 609 12.76 10.86 0.24
C THR A 609 11.74 12.00 0.07
N SER A 610 12.09 12.98 -0.78
CA SER A 610 11.41 14.27 -0.90
C SER A 610 11.66 14.86 -2.29
N ILE A 611 10.62 15.30 -2.99
CA ILE A 611 10.69 15.88 -4.34
C ILE A 611 9.81 17.12 -4.48
N THR A 612 10.18 18.02 -5.39
CA THR A 612 9.34 19.15 -5.79
C THR A 612 8.85 18.97 -7.22
N VAL A 613 7.54 18.92 -7.40
CA VAL A 613 6.89 18.79 -8.72
C VAL A 613 6.33 20.15 -9.16
N LYS A 614 6.60 20.55 -10.39
CA LYS A 614 6.14 21.83 -10.96
C LYS A 614 4.92 21.62 -11.85
N GLY A 615 4.06 22.64 -11.90
CA GLY A 615 2.88 22.62 -12.78
C GLY A 615 1.76 21.70 -12.31
N VAL A 616 1.80 21.26 -11.05
CA VAL A 616 0.75 20.44 -10.41
C VAL A 616 -0.57 21.18 -10.39
#